data_AF-A0A665TBC6-F1
#
_entry.id   AF-A0A665TBC6-F1
#
_cell.length_a   1.000
_cell.length_b   1.000
_cell.length_c   1.000
_cell.angle_alpha   90.00
_cell.angle_beta   90.00
_cell.angle_gamma   90.00
#
_symmetry.space_group_name_H-M   'P 1'
#
loop_
_entity.id
_entity.type
_entity.pdbx_description
1 polymer ?
#
loop_
_entity_poly.entity_id
_entity_poly.type
_entity_poly.pdbx_seq_one_letter_code
_entity_poly.pdbx_strand_id
1 'polypeptide(L)'
;MELFKYLFGVVVVVGLVCDVTAQRYWMLPQQKPHYPLSPQPPQQQLIVPPPSLPSDKCLVEEHDKLQCGTSDITAEQCENINCCFDGHQCYYGKAVTVQCTRDGQFVVAVARDATVPEIDVDSVSLLETNNPACTTVSVTPAYALFQFPVTACGTTLKEESDFVVYENHMSSSYEVGIGPRGSITRDSHFELLFQCRYSSTVVEALVMEVNGLPPPVPVAAAGPLTLELRLGNGQCHAKGCVEAYSSFYTPEDYPVTKVLREPVYVEVRLLERSDPNVVLNLEHCWATATANPDTLPQWDLLVDGCSYYDDRYMTTVVPVDASSGLHFPSHYKRFIVKMFTFVDQNTFTQQDMPKICKTAPCDLALSHVPLRCVF
;
A
#
# COMPACT_ATOMS: atom_id res chain seq x y z
N MET A 1 72.78 -26.50 0.69
CA MET A 1 72.17 -27.84 0.78
C MET A 1 70.68 -27.59 0.91
N GLU A 2 69.93 -27.49 -0.20
CA GLU A 2 69.39 -28.62 -0.99
C GLU A 2 68.52 -29.51 -0.06
N LEU A 3 67.22 -29.75 -0.29
CA LEU A 3 66.59 -30.15 -1.55
C LEU A 3 65.08 -29.84 -1.66
N PHE A 4 64.70 -29.67 -2.93
CA PHE A 4 63.41 -29.69 -3.62
C PHE A 4 62.42 -30.84 -3.33
N LYS A 5 61.11 -30.55 -3.56
CA LYS A 5 60.19 -31.20 -4.55
C LYS A 5 58.77 -30.61 -4.39
N TYR A 6 58.26 -29.78 -5.32
CA TYR A 6 57.38 -30.11 -6.48
C TYR A 6 55.99 -30.67 -6.06
N LEU A 7 54.80 -30.35 -6.61
CA LEU A 7 54.26 -29.83 -7.89
C LEU A 7 52.72 -29.70 -7.60
N PHE A 8 51.95 -28.66 -7.92
CA PHE A 8 51.33 -28.36 -9.21
C PHE A 8 50.49 -27.07 -9.06
N GLY A 9 50.70 -26.10 -9.95
CA GLY A 9 49.76 -25.02 -10.23
C GLY A 9 49.25 -25.18 -11.67
N VAL A 10 47.97 -24.88 -11.88
CA VAL A 10 47.40 -24.67 -13.23
C VAL A 10 46.80 -23.28 -13.24
N VAL A 11 47.48 -22.36 -13.92
CA VAL A 11 46.96 -21.05 -14.34
C VAL A 11 46.86 -21.14 -15.85
N VAL A 12 45.66 -20.99 -16.39
CA VAL A 12 45.44 -20.87 -17.84
C VAL A 12 45.40 -19.37 -18.16
N VAL A 13 46.49 -18.87 -18.73
CA VAL A 13 46.54 -17.61 -19.46
C VAL A 13 46.39 -17.94 -20.94
N VAL A 14 45.40 -17.34 -21.60
CA VAL A 14 45.32 -17.24 -23.05
C VAL A 14 45.41 -15.76 -23.39
N GLY A 15 46.29 -15.40 -24.31
CA GLY A 15 46.44 -14.04 -24.80
C GLY A 15 46.65 -13.98 -26.32
N LEU A 16 46.31 -12.79 -26.84
CA LEU A 16 46.87 -12.08 -28.03
C LEU A 16 46.53 -12.69 -29.42
N VAL A 17 46.18 -11.98 -30.51
CA VAL A 17 46.26 -10.57 -30.97
C VAL A 17 45.16 -10.30 -32.04
N CYS A 18 44.95 -9.00 -32.31
CA CYS A 18 44.21 -8.23 -33.31
C CYS A 18 44.01 -8.75 -34.75
N ASP A 19 42.98 -8.19 -35.42
CA ASP A 19 43.21 -7.42 -36.64
C ASP A 19 42.22 -6.25 -36.79
N VAL A 20 42.73 -5.16 -37.37
CA VAL A 20 42.03 -3.91 -37.72
C VAL A 20 42.02 -3.84 -39.24
N THR A 21 40.89 -3.51 -39.87
CA THR A 21 40.92 -2.78 -41.15
C THR A 21 39.78 -1.77 -41.24
N ALA A 22 40.17 -0.62 -41.78
CA ALA A 22 39.36 0.56 -41.99
C ALA A 22 38.94 0.68 -43.47
N GLN A 23 38.07 1.67 -43.73
CA GLN A 23 37.84 2.35 -45.02
C GLN A 23 36.94 1.58 -46.02
N ARG A 24 36.04 2.19 -46.81
CA ARG A 24 35.88 3.60 -47.24
C ARG A 24 34.59 3.75 -48.06
N TYR A 25 34.18 5.01 -48.22
CA TYR A 25 33.44 5.64 -49.34
C TYR A 25 31.89 5.56 -49.43
N TRP A 26 31.29 6.71 -49.11
CA TRP A 26 30.40 7.55 -49.95
C TRP A 26 29.72 6.91 -51.17
N MET A 27 28.39 7.07 -51.25
CA MET A 27 27.66 7.65 -52.39
C MET A 27 26.15 7.84 -52.07
N LEU A 28 25.75 9.07 -51.76
CA LEU A 28 24.61 9.72 -52.44
C LEU A 28 25.24 10.66 -53.48
N PRO A 29 24.56 11.12 -54.56
CA PRO A 29 23.12 11.09 -54.82
C PRO A 29 22.75 10.72 -56.28
N GLN A 30 21.46 10.45 -56.55
CA GLN A 30 20.86 10.92 -57.80
C GLN A 30 19.35 11.20 -57.67
N GLN A 31 19.02 12.50 -57.73
CA GLN A 31 17.77 13.07 -58.27
C GLN A 31 17.60 12.59 -59.73
N LYS A 32 16.44 12.47 -60.38
CA LYS A 32 15.14 13.20 -60.44
C LYS A 32 14.25 12.37 -61.44
N PRO A 33 12.93 12.57 -61.65
CA PRO A 33 12.33 13.87 -61.97
C PRO A 33 10.98 14.19 -61.33
N HIS A 34 10.83 15.48 -61.01
CA HIS A 34 9.53 16.14 -60.94
C HIS A 34 8.87 16.19 -62.33
N TYR A 35 7.56 15.95 -62.34
CA TYR A 35 6.62 16.38 -63.37
C TYR A 35 5.36 16.94 -62.65
N PRO A 36 4.58 17.81 -63.32
CA PRO A 36 4.21 19.11 -62.76
C PRO A 36 2.86 19.10 -62.05
N LEU A 37 2.72 20.09 -61.16
CA LEU A 37 1.43 20.55 -60.63
C LEU A 37 0.54 21.05 -61.78
N SER A 38 -0.74 20.67 -61.77
CA SER A 38 -1.81 21.30 -62.55
C SER A 38 -3.08 21.41 -61.68
N PRO A 39 -3.99 22.35 -61.97
CA PRO A 39 -4.48 23.30 -60.97
C PRO A 39 -5.74 22.84 -60.23
N GLN A 40 -5.88 23.30 -58.99
CA GLN A 40 -7.11 23.27 -58.23
C GLN A 40 -8.25 24.02 -58.96
N PRO A 41 -9.46 23.46 -59.02
CA PRO A 41 -10.66 24.27 -59.21
C PRO A 41 -10.97 25.06 -57.92
N PRO A 42 -11.41 26.32 -58.03
CA PRO A 42 -11.61 27.18 -56.88
C PRO A 42 -12.92 26.84 -56.18
N GLN A 43 -12.87 26.48 -54.90
CA GLN A 43 -14.04 26.52 -54.04
C GLN A 43 -13.83 27.54 -52.92
N GLN A 44 -14.20 28.76 -53.29
CA GLN A 44 -14.98 29.71 -52.51
C GLN A 44 -14.69 29.74 -51.01
N GLN A 45 -14.00 30.81 -50.60
CA GLN A 45 -14.10 31.36 -49.26
C GLN A 45 -15.59 31.58 -48.95
N LEU A 46 -16.17 30.69 -48.14
CA LEU A 46 -17.40 31.03 -47.44
C LEU A 46 -17.00 32.01 -46.35
N ILE A 47 -17.27 33.28 -46.66
CA ILE A 47 -17.36 34.39 -45.72
C ILE A 47 -18.10 33.88 -44.48
N VAL A 48 -17.41 33.83 -43.35
CA VAL A 48 -18.00 33.58 -42.04
C VAL A 48 -19.08 34.65 -41.81
N PRO A 49 -20.37 34.31 -41.69
CA PRO A 49 -21.37 35.28 -41.28
C PRO A 49 -21.10 35.66 -39.80
N PRO A 50 -21.40 36.91 -39.40
CA PRO A 50 -21.30 37.35 -38.01
C PRO A 50 -22.19 36.48 -37.09
N PRO A 51 -21.94 36.45 -35.77
CA PRO A 51 -22.50 35.45 -34.85
C PRO A 51 -24.03 35.43 -34.94
N SER A 52 -24.56 34.36 -35.52
CA SER A 52 -25.99 34.13 -35.58
C SER A 52 -26.51 33.73 -34.20
N LEU A 53 -27.74 34.16 -33.91
CA LEU A 53 -28.56 33.87 -32.75
C LEU A 53 -28.42 32.42 -32.20
N PRO A 54 -28.72 32.19 -30.90
CA PRO A 54 -28.60 30.87 -30.28
C PRO A 54 -29.28 29.82 -31.14
N SER A 55 -28.51 28.79 -31.52
CA SER A 55 -29.05 27.61 -32.20
C SER A 55 -30.25 27.10 -31.40
N ASP A 56 -31.38 26.81 -32.07
CA ASP A 56 -32.58 26.23 -31.45
C ASP A 56 -32.24 24.98 -30.59
N LYS A 57 -31.10 24.33 -30.87
CA LYS A 57 -30.48 23.26 -30.07
C LYS A 57 -30.29 23.63 -28.59
N CYS A 58 -30.04 24.88 -28.23
CA CYS A 58 -29.72 25.28 -26.85
C CYS A 58 -30.94 25.75 -26.04
N LEU A 59 -32.13 25.79 -26.64
CA LEU A 59 -33.37 26.20 -25.98
C LEU A 59 -33.98 25.03 -25.18
N VAL A 60 -33.35 24.68 -24.06
CA VAL A 60 -33.78 23.62 -23.13
C VAL A 60 -34.43 24.26 -21.90
N GLU A 61 -35.59 23.75 -21.49
CA GLU A 61 -36.28 24.19 -20.27
C GLU A 61 -35.43 23.90 -19.03
N GLU A 62 -35.48 24.76 -18.01
CA GLU A 62 -34.59 24.69 -16.85
C GLU A 62 -34.67 23.34 -16.11
N HIS A 63 -35.85 22.71 -16.08
CA HIS A 63 -36.08 21.43 -15.40
C HIS A 63 -35.55 20.22 -16.19
N ASP A 64 -35.33 20.37 -17.49
CA ASP A 64 -34.81 19.32 -18.37
C ASP A 64 -33.29 19.44 -18.58
N LYS A 65 -32.67 20.53 -18.12
CA LYS A 65 -31.23 20.73 -18.24
C LYS A 65 -30.46 19.66 -17.47
N LEU A 66 -29.71 18.85 -18.21
CA LEU A 66 -28.76 17.89 -17.67
C LEU A 66 -27.35 18.44 -17.79
N GLN A 67 -26.59 18.39 -16.69
CA GLN A 67 -25.22 18.91 -16.63
C GLN A 67 -24.31 18.21 -17.67
N CYS A 68 -23.57 19.01 -18.42
CA CYS A 68 -22.56 18.56 -19.37
C CYS A 68 -21.17 19.02 -18.93
N GLY A 69 -20.21 18.10 -18.87
CA GLY A 69 -18.84 18.41 -18.43
C GLY A 69 -18.70 18.72 -16.93
N THR A 70 -17.53 19.22 -16.54
CA THR A 70 -17.16 19.51 -15.15
C THR A 70 -17.78 20.82 -14.64
N SER A 71 -17.99 20.94 -13.33
CA SER A 71 -18.61 22.14 -12.73
C SER A 71 -17.82 23.45 -12.97
N ASP A 72 -16.50 23.38 -13.14
CA ASP A 72 -15.63 24.55 -13.36
C ASP A 72 -15.38 24.86 -14.85
N ILE A 73 -16.20 24.30 -15.77
CA ILE A 73 -16.01 24.45 -17.21
C ILE A 73 -16.32 25.88 -17.68
N THR A 74 -15.46 26.44 -18.53
CA THR A 74 -15.70 27.75 -19.15
C THR A 74 -16.70 27.63 -20.31
N ALA A 75 -17.35 28.74 -20.69
CA ALA A 75 -18.28 28.77 -21.82
C ALA A 75 -17.65 28.23 -23.13
N GLU A 76 -16.42 28.64 -23.43
CA GLU A 76 -15.69 28.19 -24.62
C GLU A 76 -15.39 26.67 -24.57
N GLN A 77 -14.99 26.15 -23.40
CA GLN A 77 -14.76 24.72 -23.23
C GLN A 77 -16.06 23.91 -23.35
N CYS A 78 -17.19 24.44 -22.86
CA CYS A 78 -18.51 23.83 -22.98
C CYS A 78 -18.95 23.73 -24.45
N GLU A 79 -18.78 24.81 -25.22
CA GLU A 79 -19.07 24.82 -26.65
C GLU A 79 -18.17 23.84 -27.42
N ASN A 80 -16.88 23.74 -27.05
CA ASN A 80 -15.94 22.80 -27.66
C ASN A 80 -16.31 21.31 -27.44
N ILE A 81 -17.07 20.99 -26.40
CA ILE A 81 -17.61 19.63 -26.17
C ILE A 81 -19.05 19.47 -26.70
N ASN A 82 -19.46 20.36 -27.61
CA ASN A 82 -20.77 20.39 -28.29
C ASN A 82 -21.99 20.57 -27.35
N CYS A 83 -21.77 21.18 -26.20
CA CYS A 83 -22.80 21.51 -25.21
C CYS A 83 -23.15 23.00 -25.22
N CYS A 84 -24.22 23.36 -24.51
CA CYS A 84 -24.75 24.71 -24.42
C CYS A 84 -24.40 25.32 -23.06
N PHE A 85 -24.14 26.62 -23.02
CA PHE A 85 -23.81 27.35 -21.79
C PHE A 85 -24.78 28.50 -21.59
N ASP A 86 -25.39 28.63 -20.39
CA ASP A 86 -26.38 29.67 -20.08
C ASP A 86 -25.81 30.85 -19.28
N GLY A 87 -24.50 30.90 -19.07
CA GLY A 87 -23.83 31.89 -18.23
C GLY A 87 -23.50 31.38 -16.83
N HIS A 88 -24.15 30.29 -16.39
CA HIS A 88 -23.94 29.69 -15.07
C HIS A 88 -23.49 28.23 -15.16
N GLN A 89 -24.10 27.43 -16.03
CA GLN A 89 -23.83 26.01 -16.17
C GLN A 89 -23.72 25.58 -17.63
N CYS A 90 -22.95 24.50 -17.86
CA CYS A 90 -22.88 23.79 -19.12
C CYS A 90 -23.88 22.63 -19.12
N TYR A 91 -24.71 22.52 -20.17
CA TYR A 91 -25.79 21.55 -20.26
C TYR A 91 -25.92 20.96 -21.67
N TYR A 92 -26.50 19.76 -21.77
CA TYR A 92 -26.80 19.13 -23.06
C TYR A 92 -27.95 19.86 -23.77
N GLY A 93 -27.84 20.04 -25.09
CA GLY A 93 -28.89 20.63 -25.92
C GLY A 93 -29.87 19.60 -26.49
N LYS A 94 -30.86 20.09 -27.25
CA LYS A 94 -31.91 19.32 -27.96
C LYS A 94 -31.41 18.54 -29.19
N ALA A 95 -30.27 17.88 -29.07
CA ALA A 95 -29.72 17.03 -30.11
C ALA A 95 -28.85 15.94 -29.51
N VAL A 96 -28.48 14.95 -30.32
CA VAL A 96 -27.50 13.95 -29.91
C VAL A 96 -26.14 14.61 -29.70
N THR A 97 -25.53 14.34 -28.54
CA THR A 97 -24.18 14.81 -28.21
C THR A 97 -23.29 13.62 -27.92
N VAL A 98 -22.17 13.53 -28.62
CA VAL A 98 -21.16 12.46 -28.44
C VAL A 98 -19.87 13.10 -27.96
N GLN A 99 -19.30 12.57 -26.88
CA GLN A 99 -18.05 13.01 -26.30
C GLN A 99 -17.11 11.84 -26.05
N CYS A 100 -15.82 12.12 -26.22
CA CYS A 100 -14.71 11.17 -26.05
C CYS A 100 -13.82 11.69 -24.93
N THR A 101 -13.73 10.95 -23.83
CA THR A 101 -12.89 11.37 -22.70
C THR A 101 -11.46 10.88 -22.88
N ARG A 102 -10.47 11.60 -22.31
CA ARG A 102 -9.05 11.22 -22.43
C ARG A 102 -8.72 9.88 -21.76
N ASP A 103 -9.50 9.47 -20.78
CA ASP A 103 -9.42 8.16 -20.10
C ASP A 103 -10.14 7.04 -20.85
N GLY A 104 -10.64 7.30 -22.07
CA GLY A 104 -11.16 6.26 -22.95
C GLY A 104 -12.62 5.88 -22.66
N GLN A 105 -13.49 6.85 -22.40
CA GLN A 105 -14.94 6.64 -22.28
C GLN A 105 -15.68 7.31 -23.45
N PHE A 106 -16.74 6.64 -23.93
CA PHE A 106 -17.81 7.30 -24.67
C PHE A 106 -18.78 7.91 -23.67
N VAL A 107 -19.20 9.15 -23.94
CA VAL A 107 -20.37 9.77 -23.28
C VAL A 107 -21.32 10.20 -24.39
N VAL A 108 -22.50 9.57 -24.45
CA VAL A 108 -23.51 9.84 -25.48
C VAL A 108 -24.81 10.26 -24.82
N ALA A 109 -25.23 11.50 -25.06
CA ALA A 109 -26.52 12.02 -24.63
C ALA A 109 -27.47 12.06 -25.83
N VAL A 110 -28.58 11.33 -25.77
CA VAL A 110 -29.62 11.29 -26.79
C VAL A 110 -30.81 12.11 -26.28
N ALA A 111 -31.08 13.25 -26.93
CA ALA A 111 -32.24 14.08 -26.63
C ALA A 111 -33.49 13.52 -27.31
N ARG A 112 -34.64 13.63 -26.63
CA ARG A 112 -35.96 13.29 -27.18
C ARG A 112 -36.29 14.05 -28.48
N ASP A 113 -35.82 15.28 -28.57
CA ASP A 113 -36.03 16.17 -29.72
C ASP A 113 -35.08 15.86 -30.90
N ALA A 114 -34.24 14.83 -30.80
CA ALA A 114 -33.30 14.46 -31.87
C ALA A 114 -33.98 13.95 -33.15
N THR A 115 -35.24 13.53 -33.09
CA THR A 115 -36.03 13.08 -34.24
C THR A 115 -37.37 13.79 -34.31
N VAL A 116 -38.01 13.74 -35.48
CA VAL A 116 -39.40 14.19 -35.67
C VAL A 116 -40.20 13.05 -36.30
N PRO A 117 -41.19 12.44 -35.62
CA PRO A 117 -41.65 12.75 -34.26
C PRO A 117 -40.58 12.49 -33.18
N GLU A 118 -40.76 13.05 -32.00
CA GLU A 118 -39.86 12.88 -30.86
C GLU A 118 -39.61 11.39 -30.58
N ILE A 119 -38.35 11.03 -30.31
CA ILE A 119 -37.98 9.66 -30.00
C ILE A 119 -38.34 9.30 -28.56
N ASP A 120 -38.80 8.08 -28.36
CA ASP A 120 -38.82 7.49 -27.02
C ASP A 120 -37.39 7.17 -26.59
N VAL A 121 -36.84 7.97 -25.68
CA VAL A 121 -35.46 7.83 -25.19
C VAL A 121 -35.24 6.52 -24.43
N ASP A 122 -36.29 5.90 -23.88
CA ASP A 122 -36.23 4.59 -23.21
C ASP A 122 -36.04 3.44 -24.21
N SER A 123 -36.38 3.65 -25.48
CA SER A 123 -36.27 2.63 -26.54
C SER A 123 -34.86 2.45 -27.10
N VAL A 124 -33.93 3.37 -26.78
CA VAL A 124 -32.57 3.42 -27.32
C VAL A 124 -31.67 2.42 -26.61
N SER A 125 -30.92 1.63 -27.38
CA SER A 125 -29.98 0.65 -26.85
C SER A 125 -28.74 0.51 -27.72
N LEU A 126 -27.63 0.09 -27.09
CA LEU A 126 -26.43 -0.35 -27.78
C LEU A 126 -26.62 -1.78 -28.31
N LEU A 127 -25.80 -2.19 -29.30
CA LEU A 127 -25.86 -3.55 -29.85
C LEU A 127 -25.65 -4.65 -28.79
N GLU A 128 -24.86 -4.37 -27.75
CA GLU A 128 -24.59 -5.29 -26.66
C GLU A 128 -25.38 -4.90 -25.39
N THR A 129 -26.53 -5.54 -25.18
CA THR A 129 -27.45 -5.25 -24.06
C THR A 129 -27.24 -6.14 -22.83
N ASN A 130 -26.42 -7.19 -22.93
CA ASN A 130 -26.24 -8.18 -21.86
C ASN A 130 -25.33 -7.73 -20.72
N ASN A 131 -24.57 -6.65 -20.92
CA ASN A 131 -23.64 -6.13 -19.94
C ASN A 131 -24.26 -4.91 -19.23
N PRO A 132 -24.38 -4.89 -17.89
CA PRO A 132 -24.91 -3.75 -17.16
C PRO A 132 -24.08 -2.46 -17.34
N ALA A 133 -22.83 -2.56 -17.79
CA ALA A 133 -22.02 -1.40 -18.16
C ALA A 133 -22.44 -0.74 -19.49
N CYS A 134 -23.31 -1.39 -20.28
CA CYS A 134 -23.76 -0.95 -21.60
C CYS A 134 -25.22 -0.46 -21.59
N THR A 135 -25.76 -0.17 -20.41
CA THR A 135 -27.08 0.44 -20.23
C THR A 135 -26.95 1.93 -19.95
N THR A 136 -28.07 2.65 -19.97
CA THR A 136 -28.13 4.08 -19.63
C THR A 136 -27.65 4.32 -18.19
N VAL A 137 -26.82 5.34 -17.99
CA VAL A 137 -26.40 5.82 -16.66
C VAL A 137 -27.47 6.70 -16.03
N SER A 138 -28.16 7.48 -16.85
CA SER A 138 -29.29 8.31 -16.42
C SER A 138 -30.30 8.41 -17.55
N VAL A 139 -31.58 8.35 -17.20
CA VAL A 139 -32.69 8.61 -18.11
C VAL A 139 -33.61 9.62 -17.47
N THR A 140 -33.99 10.62 -18.26
CA THR A 140 -35.00 11.62 -17.94
C THR A 140 -36.03 11.63 -19.07
N PRO A 141 -37.21 12.26 -18.89
CA PRO A 141 -38.20 12.39 -19.98
C PRO A 141 -37.68 13.09 -21.24
N ALA A 142 -36.55 13.79 -21.15
CA ALA A 142 -35.93 14.54 -22.24
C ALA A 142 -34.62 13.92 -22.76
N TYR A 143 -33.93 13.08 -21.97
CA TYR A 143 -32.60 12.57 -22.32
C TYR A 143 -32.38 11.11 -21.89
N ALA A 144 -31.68 10.35 -22.71
CA ALA A 144 -30.97 9.13 -22.29
C ALA A 144 -29.44 9.38 -22.35
N LEU A 145 -28.76 9.15 -21.24
CA LEU A 145 -27.30 9.32 -21.11
C LEU A 145 -26.62 7.95 -21.00
N PHE A 146 -25.72 7.67 -21.93
CA PHE A 146 -24.85 6.50 -21.93
C PHE A 146 -23.42 6.92 -21.59
N GLN A 147 -22.75 6.16 -20.73
CA GLN A 147 -21.33 6.31 -20.47
C GLN A 147 -20.69 4.94 -20.29
N PHE A 148 -19.74 4.61 -21.17
CA PHE A 148 -19.10 3.30 -21.16
C PHE A 148 -17.70 3.35 -21.80
N PRO A 149 -16.80 2.39 -21.48
CA PRO A 149 -15.45 2.37 -22.03
C PRO A 149 -15.46 2.19 -23.55
N VAL A 150 -14.56 2.88 -24.27
CA VAL A 150 -14.42 2.76 -25.73
C VAL A 150 -14.02 1.35 -26.20
N THR A 151 -13.60 0.48 -25.28
CA THR A 151 -13.24 -0.92 -25.58
C THR A 151 -14.36 -1.92 -25.30
N ALA A 152 -15.56 -1.46 -24.93
CA ALA A 152 -16.68 -2.30 -24.49
C ALA A 152 -17.93 -2.12 -25.36
N CYS A 153 -19.01 -2.81 -25.01
CA CYS A 153 -20.36 -2.62 -25.58
C CYS A 153 -20.45 -2.81 -27.10
N GLY A 154 -19.72 -3.80 -27.63
CA GLY A 154 -19.65 -4.06 -29.06
C GLY A 154 -18.86 -3.04 -29.88
N THR A 155 -18.04 -2.17 -29.25
CA THR A 155 -17.22 -1.20 -29.99
C THR A 155 -16.19 -1.90 -30.86
N THR A 156 -16.06 -1.44 -32.11
CA THR A 156 -15.05 -1.90 -33.06
C THR A 156 -13.84 -0.96 -33.08
N LEU A 157 -12.65 -1.53 -33.20
CA LEU A 157 -11.38 -0.81 -33.25
C LEU A 157 -10.85 -0.79 -34.68
N LYS A 158 -10.52 0.40 -35.20
CA LYS A 158 -9.86 0.61 -36.49
C LYS A 158 -8.59 1.41 -36.27
N GLU A 159 -7.47 0.89 -36.74
CA GLU A 159 -6.18 1.57 -36.67
C GLU A 159 -5.94 2.34 -37.98
N GLU A 160 -5.91 3.67 -37.90
CA GLU A 160 -5.50 4.57 -38.97
C GLU A 160 -4.10 5.10 -38.67
N SER A 161 -3.33 5.51 -39.68
CA SER A 161 -1.89 5.80 -39.54
C SER A 161 -1.52 6.78 -38.41
N ASP A 162 -2.37 7.76 -38.11
CA ASP A 162 -2.16 8.76 -37.05
C ASP A 162 -3.21 8.70 -35.92
N PHE A 163 -4.20 7.81 -36.02
CA PHE A 163 -5.35 7.75 -35.11
C PHE A 163 -5.79 6.32 -34.82
N VAL A 164 -6.13 6.07 -33.58
CA VAL A 164 -6.89 4.89 -33.17
C VAL A 164 -8.36 5.28 -33.11
N VAL A 165 -9.18 4.67 -33.96
CA VAL A 165 -10.60 4.99 -34.13
C VAL A 165 -11.45 3.89 -33.50
N TYR A 166 -12.22 4.26 -32.48
CA TYR A 166 -13.23 3.42 -31.86
C TYR A 166 -14.59 3.78 -32.43
N GLU A 167 -15.33 2.80 -32.94
CA GLU A 167 -16.63 2.97 -33.59
C GLU A 167 -17.68 2.11 -32.91
N ASN A 168 -18.80 2.72 -32.52
CA ASN A 168 -19.94 2.04 -31.93
C ASN A 168 -21.25 2.48 -32.58
N HIS A 169 -22.30 1.69 -32.36
CA HIS A 169 -23.59 1.80 -32.99
C HIS A 169 -24.70 1.63 -31.95
N MET A 170 -25.64 2.56 -31.92
CA MET A 170 -26.86 2.47 -31.12
C MET A 170 -28.10 2.62 -31.99
N SER A 171 -29.19 1.99 -31.57
CA SER A 171 -30.46 2.01 -32.30
C SER A 171 -31.65 2.05 -31.35
N SER A 172 -32.77 2.60 -31.83
CA SER A 172 -34.05 2.50 -31.12
C SER A 172 -34.83 1.24 -31.50
N SER A 173 -35.55 0.70 -30.53
CA SER A 173 -36.64 -0.22 -30.79
C SER A 173 -37.92 0.57 -31.13
N TYR A 174 -38.85 -0.06 -31.85
CA TYR A 174 -40.14 0.54 -32.18
C TYR A 174 -41.26 -0.49 -32.00
N GLU A 175 -42.41 -0.03 -31.54
CA GLU A 175 -43.61 -0.82 -31.42
C GLU A 175 -44.35 -0.89 -32.74
N VAL A 176 -44.88 -2.07 -33.04
CA VAL A 176 -45.67 -2.33 -34.24
C VAL A 176 -47.06 -2.81 -33.81
N GLY A 177 -48.06 -1.95 -34.02
CA GLY A 177 -49.46 -2.32 -33.86
C GLY A 177 -49.92 -3.18 -35.03
N ILE A 178 -50.27 -4.44 -34.76
CA ILE A 178 -50.70 -5.41 -35.77
C ILE A 178 -52.23 -5.45 -35.84
N GLY A 179 -52.79 -5.16 -37.01
CA GLY A 179 -54.22 -5.26 -37.30
C GLY A 179 -54.54 -6.26 -38.42
N PRO A 180 -55.82 -6.62 -38.61
CA PRO A 180 -56.23 -7.60 -39.63
C PRO A 180 -56.01 -7.14 -41.08
N ARG A 181 -55.66 -5.86 -41.31
CA ARG A 181 -55.42 -5.26 -42.63
C ARG A 181 -54.00 -4.70 -42.80
N GLY A 182 -53.10 -4.99 -41.87
CA GLY A 182 -51.73 -4.48 -41.91
C GLY A 182 -51.24 -4.05 -40.54
N SER A 183 -49.96 -3.68 -40.50
CA SER A 183 -49.25 -3.30 -39.29
C SER A 183 -48.80 -1.84 -39.40
N ILE A 184 -48.85 -1.11 -38.29
CA ILE A 184 -48.44 0.31 -38.24
C ILE A 184 -47.47 0.53 -37.09
N THR A 185 -46.55 1.47 -37.24
CA THR A 185 -45.77 2.03 -36.13
C THR A 185 -46.00 3.54 -36.07
N ARG A 186 -45.91 4.11 -34.88
CA ARG A 186 -45.93 5.56 -34.67
C ARG A 186 -44.59 6.08 -34.14
N ASP A 187 -43.65 5.17 -33.89
CA ASP A 187 -42.41 5.47 -33.22
C ASP A 187 -41.35 5.87 -34.24
N SER A 188 -40.37 6.64 -33.78
CA SER A 188 -39.26 7.06 -34.61
C SER A 188 -38.20 5.97 -34.71
N HIS A 189 -37.79 5.68 -35.95
CA HIS A 189 -36.62 4.85 -36.21
C HIS A 189 -35.37 5.71 -36.06
N PHE A 190 -34.51 5.33 -35.10
CA PHE A 190 -33.27 6.02 -34.80
C PHE A 190 -32.11 5.04 -34.86
N GLU A 191 -31.06 5.46 -35.54
CA GLU A 191 -29.83 4.71 -35.73
C GLU A 191 -28.68 5.70 -35.71
N LEU A 192 -27.70 5.47 -34.85
CA LEU A 192 -26.54 6.35 -34.68
C LEU A 192 -25.27 5.52 -34.68
N LEU A 193 -24.45 5.76 -35.70
CA LEU A 193 -23.06 5.34 -35.75
C LEU A 193 -22.19 6.51 -35.26
N PHE A 194 -21.35 6.26 -34.26
CA PHE A 194 -20.49 7.29 -33.67
C PHE A 194 -19.08 6.77 -33.45
N GLN A 195 -18.11 7.70 -33.51
CA GLN A 195 -16.69 7.37 -33.45
C GLN A 195 -15.92 8.31 -32.54
N CYS A 196 -14.97 7.75 -31.79
CA CYS A 196 -13.94 8.48 -31.08
C CYS A 196 -12.58 8.23 -31.74
N ARG A 197 -11.92 9.32 -32.14
CA ARG A 197 -10.60 9.26 -32.78
C ARG A 197 -9.55 9.78 -31.79
N TYR A 198 -8.71 8.88 -31.29
CA TYR A 198 -7.60 9.24 -30.42
C TYR A 198 -6.35 9.36 -31.27
N SER A 199 -5.64 10.49 -31.18
CA SER A 199 -4.37 10.62 -31.89
C SER A 199 -3.38 9.59 -31.36
N SER A 200 -2.77 8.83 -32.27
CA SER A 200 -1.62 7.95 -32.02
C SER A 200 -0.36 8.80 -31.79
N THR A 201 -0.47 9.86 -30.99
CA THR A 201 0.71 10.46 -30.39
C THR A 201 1.22 9.42 -29.42
N VAL A 202 2.40 8.88 -29.69
CA VAL A 202 3.18 8.14 -28.70
C VAL A 202 3.35 9.10 -27.52
N VAL A 203 2.48 8.97 -26.52
CA VAL A 203 2.85 9.41 -25.19
C VAL A 203 3.96 8.44 -24.84
N GLU A 204 5.21 8.84 -25.08
CA GLU A 204 6.35 8.20 -24.44
C GLU A 204 6.15 8.45 -22.94
N ALA A 205 5.31 7.61 -22.34
CA ALA A 205 5.41 7.39 -20.93
C ALA A 205 6.81 6.82 -20.75
N LEU A 206 7.74 7.67 -20.33
CA LEU A 206 8.96 7.23 -19.69
C LEU A 206 8.51 6.51 -18.42
N VAL A 207 8.12 5.24 -18.56
CA VAL A 207 8.01 4.32 -17.46
C VAL A 207 9.44 4.03 -17.06
N MET A 208 10.00 4.92 -16.24
CA MET A 208 11.17 4.57 -15.46
C MET A 208 10.69 3.54 -14.46
N GLU A 209 10.76 2.26 -14.84
CA GLU A 209 10.88 1.19 -13.86
C GLU A 209 12.16 1.48 -13.09
N VAL A 210 12.01 2.23 -12.00
CA VAL A 210 12.97 2.14 -10.90
C VAL A 210 12.77 0.74 -10.38
N ASN A 211 13.51 -0.22 -10.94
CA ASN A 211 13.85 -1.43 -10.21
C ASN A 211 14.58 -0.94 -8.96
N GLY A 212 13.81 -0.69 -7.90
CA GLY A 212 14.35 -0.57 -6.57
C GLY A 212 15.22 -1.81 -6.41
N LEU A 213 16.49 -1.60 -6.06
CA LEU A 213 17.35 -2.71 -5.68
C LEU A 213 16.53 -3.61 -4.76
N PRO A 214 16.49 -4.94 -4.99
CA PRO A 214 15.77 -5.83 -4.10
C PRO A 214 16.17 -5.45 -2.67
N PRO A 215 15.19 -5.25 -1.75
CA PRO A 215 15.50 -4.83 -0.40
C PRO A 215 16.61 -5.75 0.11
N PRO A 216 17.67 -5.19 0.71
CA PRO A 216 18.82 -5.98 1.12
C PRO A 216 18.31 -7.19 1.88
N VAL A 217 18.75 -8.38 1.47
CA VAL A 217 18.36 -9.64 2.09
C VAL A 217 18.49 -9.47 3.61
N PRO A 218 17.44 -9.74 4.40
CA PRO A 218 17.50 -9.54 5.83
C PRO A 218 18.67 -10.37 6.38
N VAL A 219 19.69 -9.66 6.88
CA VAL A 219 20.84 -10.29 7.51
C VAL A 219 20.48 -10.49 8.98
N ALA A 220 19.96 -11.66 9.31
CA ALA A 220 19.86 -12.09 10.70
C ALA A 220 21.21 -12.69 11.10
N ALA A 221 21.98 -11.97 11.90
CA ALA A 221 23.17 -12.51 12.56
C ALA A 221 22.80 -12.93 13.98
N ALA A 222 23.18 -14.15 14.38
CA ALA A 222 23.10 -14.54 15.77
C ALA A 222 24.08 -13.69 16.58
N GLY A 223 23.56 -12.86 17.48
CA GLY A 223 24.35 -12.03 18.39
C GLY A 223 23.98 -12.33 19.84
N PRO A 224 24.94 -12.30 20.77
CA PRO A 224 24.64 -12.50 22.19
C PRO A 224 23.76 -11.37 22.71
N LEU A 225 22.77 -11.72 23.54
CA LEU A 225 21.98 -10.74 24.29
C LEU A 225 22.70 -10.42 25.60
N THR A 226 22.97 -9.13 25.83
CA THR A 226 23.63 -8.67 27.05
C THR A 226 22.58 -8.33 28.09
N LEU A 227 22.66 -8.96 29.27
CA LEU A 227 21.75 -8.74 30.39
C LEU A 227 22.50 -8.08 31.55
N GLU A 228 21.80 -7.23 32.29
CA GLU A 228 22.28 -6.67 33.54
C GLU A 228 21.28 -6.97 34.67
N LEU A 229 21.79 -7.47 35.79
CA LEU A 229 21.05 -7.59 37.04
C LEU A 229 21.52 -6.47 37.97
N ARG A 230 20.57 -5.71 38.51
CA ARG A 230 20.84 -4.62 39.46
C ARG A 230 19.87 -4.65 40.62
N LEU A 231 20.35 -4.20 41.78
CA LEU A 231 19.58 -4.16 43.02
C LEU A 231 19.07 -2.73 43.26
N GLY A 232 17.77 -2.58 43.45
CA GLY A 232 17.15 -1.30 43.79
C GLY A 232 17.42 -0.92 45.24
N ASN A 233 17.74 0.36 45.50
CA ASN A 233 17.98 0.89 46.84
C ASN A 233 16.85 1.81 47.34
N GLY A 234 15.77 1.96 46.58
CA GLY A 234 14.57 2.70 47.00
C GLY A 234 13.76 1.97 48.08
N GLN A 235 12.68 2.62 48.55
CA GLN A 235 11.76 2.06 49.54
C GLN A 235 10.38 1.82 48.91
N CYS A 236 9.77 0.66 49.17
CA CYS A 236 8.38 0.40 48.78
C CYS A 236 7.44 0.61 49.98
N HIS A 237 6.54 1.59 49.89
CA HIS A 237 5.64 1.96 50.99
C HIS A 237 4.18 1.49 50.82
N ALA A 238 3.72 1.12 49.61
CA ALA A 238 2.42 0.47 49.34
C ALA A 238 2.33 -0.05 47.88
N LYS A 239 1.18 -0.66 47.50
CA LYS A 239 0.92 -1.40 46.24
C LYS A 239 1.59 -0.79 45.00
N GLY A 240 2.44 -1.57 44.34
CA GLY A 240 3.06 -1.24 43.05
C GLY A 240 4.59 -1.19 43.09
N CYS A 241 5.19 -0.85 44.23
CA CYS A 241 6.64 -0.79 44.49
C CYS A 241 7.49 -0.14 43.37
N VAL A 242 6.94 0.77 42.57
CA VAL A 242 7.65 1.38 41.44
C VAL A 242 8.79 2.25 41.94
N GLU A 243 8.60 2.94 43.08
CA GLU A 243 9.58 3.83 43.69
C GLU A 243 10.85 3.09 44.13
N ALA A 244 10.74 1.79 44.44
CA ALA A 244 11.86 0.95 44.84
C ALA A 244 12.89 0.73 43.71
N TYR A 245 12.49 0.96 42.45
CA TYR A 245 13.32 0.82 41.25
C TYR A 245 13.68 2.17 40.61
N SER A 246 13.57 3.26 41.36
CA SER A 246 13.96 4.61 40.92
C SER A 246 15.46 4.87 41.03
N SER A 247 16.14 4.11 41.89
CA SER A 247 17.57 4.20 42.17
C SER A 247 18.13 2.81 42.43
N PHE A 248 19.42 2.63 42.16
CA PHE A 248 20.09 1.32 42.20
C PHE A 248 21.43 1.42 42.92
N TYR A 249 21.83 0.32 43.55
CA TYR A 249 23.17 0.16 44.11
C TYR A 249 24.22 0.11 43.00
N THR A 250 25.37 0.73 43.28
CA THR A 250 26.54 0.80 42.41
C THR A 250 27.60 -0.23 42.82
N PRO A 251 28.58 -0.57 41.98
CA PRO A 251 29.66 -1.49 42.33
C PRO A 251 30.37 -1.15 43.65
N GLU A 252 30.46 0.14 43.98
CA GLU A 252 31.07 0.67 45.21
C GLU A 252 30.23 0.37 46.47
N ASP A 253 28.93 0.10 46.32
CA ASP A 253 28.02 -0.21 47.43
C ASP A 253 28.06 -1.70 47.84
N TYR A 254 28.78 -2.56 47.10
CA TYR A 254 28.86 -3.98 47.39
C TYR A 254 29.95 -4.30 48.42
N PRO A 255 29.70 -5.22 49.37
CA PRO A 255 28.50 -6.05 49.51
C PRO A 255 27.31 -5.33 50.18
N VAL A 256 26.13 -5.39 49.55
CA VAL A 256 24.90 -4.80 50.08
C VAL A 256 24.37 -5.64 51.23
N THR A 257 24.42 -5.16 52.47
CA THR A 257 23.91 -5.90 53.64
C THR A 257 22.41 -5.70 53.87
N LYS A 258 21.68 -6.79 54.14
CA LYS A 258 20.23 -6.80 54.41
C LYS A 258 19.89 -7.69 55.60
N VAL A 259 18.92 -7.29 56.42
CA VAL A 259 18.45 -8.12 57.55
C VAL A 259 17.54 -9.22 57.01
N LEU A 260 17.48 -10.39 57.68
CA LEU A 260 16.58 -11.48 57.28
C LEU A 260 15.14 -10.98 57.13
N ARG A 261 14.49 -11.40 56.04
CA ARG A 261 13.15 -11.00 55.57
C ARG A 261 13.02 -9.55 55.11
N GLU A 262 14.06 -8.75 55.18
CA GLU A 262 14.07 -7.43 54.55
C GLU A 262 13.91 -7.62 53.02
N PRO A 263 13.08 -6.79 52.35
CA PRO A 263 12.91 -6.89 50.90
C PRO A 263 14.21 -6.52 50.16
N VAL A 264 14.53 -7.32 49.15
CA VAL A 264 15.56 -7.06 48.15
C VAL A 264 14.84 -6.85 46.82
N TYR A 265 15.01 -5.67 46.24
CA TYR A 265 14.40 -5.29 44.97
C TYR A 265 15.36 -5.64 43.84
N VAL A 266 14.97 -6.58 42.99
CA VAL A 266 15.82 -7.06 41.89
C VAL A 266 15.22 -6.61 40.56
N GLU A 267 16.05 -6.01 39.72
CA GLU A 267 15.71 -5.74 38.33
C GLU A 267 16.72 -6.42 37.40
N VAL A 268 16.20 -7.13 36.40
CA VAL A 268 16.97 -7.64 35.28
C VAL A 268 16.55 -6.87 34.03
N ARG A 269 17.51 -6.37 33.27
CA ARG A 269 17.26 -5.63 32.04
C ARG A 269 18.12 -6.09 30.88
N LEU A 270 17.55 -6.01 29.68
CA LEU A 270 18.27 -6.19 28.44
C LEU A 270 19.01 -4.89 28.07
N LEU A 271 20.30 -5.01 27.76
CA LEU A 271 21.13 -3.89 27.32
C LEU A 271 21.22 -3.86 25.79
N GLU A 272 21.45 -2.66 25.25
CA GLU A 272 21.83 -2.44 23.84
C GLU A 272 20.84 -3.01 22.82
N ARG A 273 19.54 -3.04 23.15
CA ARG A 273 18.46 -3.45 22.25
C ARG A 273 17.34 -2.41 22.24
N SER A 274 16.76 -2.19 21.06
CA SER A 274 15.67 -1.23 20.84
C SER A 274 14.50 -1.83 20.06
N ASP A 275 14.43 -3.16 19.97
CA ASP A 275 13.33 -3.85 19.30
C ASP A 275 12.17 -4.07 20.28
N PRO A 276 10.99 -3.45 20.07
CA PRO A 276 9.83 -3.60 20.95
C PRO A 276 9.24 -5.02 20.93
N ASN A 277 9.58 -5.85 19.94
CA ASN A 277 9.10 -7.22 19.84
C ASN A 277 9.90 -8.19 20.72
N VAL A 278 11.05 -7.76 21.24
CA VAL A 278 11.83 -8.57 22.18
C VAL A 278 11.22 -8.46 23.57
N VAL A 279 11.01 -9.62 24.20
CA VAL A 279 10.48 -9.74 25.56
C VAL A 279 11.51 -10.50 26.40
N LEU A 280 11.98 -9.88 27.48
CA LEU A 280 12.81 -10.54 28.48
C LEU A 280 11.92 -11.44 29.34
N ASN A 281 12.21 -12.74 29.38
CA ASN A 281 11.55 -13.67 30.31
C ASN A 281 12.59 -14.35 31.20
N LEU A 282 12.32 -14.41 32.50
CA LEU A 282 13.17 -15.12 33.46
C LEU A 282 12.54 -16.48 33.71
N GLU A 283 12.97 -17.51 33.00
CA GLU A 283 12.40 -18.85 33.13
C GLU A 283 12.73 -19.46 34.50
N HIS A 284 14.01 -19.54 34.85
CA HIS A 284 14.46 -20.15 36.10
C HIS A 284 15.47 -19.24 36.80
N CYS A 285 15.22 -18.88 38.06
CA CYS A 285 16.08 -18.01 38.86
C CYS A 285 16.31 -18.63 40.24
N TRP A 286 17.57 -18.71 40.67
CA TRP A 286 17.96 -19.31 41.94
C TRP A 286 19.11 -18.55 42.61
N ALA A 287 19.26 -18.72 43.91
CA ALA A 287 20.40 -18.23 44.67
C ALA A 287 21.36 -19.37 45.03
N THR A 288 22.64 -19.03 45.23
CA THR A 288 23.65 -19.97 45.73
C THR A 288 24.45 -19.35 46.87
N ALA A 289 25.11 -20.19 47.67
CA ALA A 289 26.01 -19.76 48.73
C ALA A 289 27.35 -19.21 48.21
N THR A 290 27.68 -19.42 46.93
CA THR A 290 28.95 -19.00 46.33
C THR A 290 28.75 -18.12 45.09
N ALA A 291 29.83 -17.63 44.50
CA ALA A 291 29.73 -16.88 43.23
C ALA A 291 29.49 -17.79 42.02
N ASN A 292 29.64 -19.12 42.19
CA ASN A 292 29.45 -20.08 41.12
C ASN A 292 27.99 -20.58 41.13
N PRO A 293 27.20 -20.29 40.07
CA PRO A 293 25.77 -20.66 40.02
C PRO A 293 25.53 -22.19 40.02
N ASP A 294 26.53 -22.97 39.61
CA ASP A 294 26.43 -24.44 39.50
C ASP A 294 26.72 -25.15 40.83
N THR A 295 26.97 -24.39 41.91
CA THR A 295 27.25 -24.95 43.24
C THR A 295 25.99 -25.13 44.05
N LEU A 296 25.97 -26.19 44.85
CA LEU A 296 24.96 -26.41 45.88
C LEU A 296 25.39 -25.76 47.20
N PRO A 297 24.44 -25.36 48.07
CA PRO A 297 22.98 -25.42 47.87
C PRO A 297 22.47 -24.38 46.87
N GLN A 298 21.39 -24.73 46.16
CA GLN A 298 20.60 -23.85 45.31
C GLN A 298 19.23 -23.62 45.97
N TRP A 299 18.71 -22.40 45.87
CA TRP A 299 17.36 -22.07 46.33
C TRP A 299 16.59 -21.34 45.24
N ASP A 300 15.48 -21.93 44.80
CA ASP A 300 14.67 -21.42 43.70
C ASP A 300 13.88 -20.18 44.13
N LEU A 301 13.99 -19.13 43.32
CA LEU A 301 13.30 -17.86 43.49
C LEU A 301 12.14 -17.73 42.49
N LEU A 302 12.37 -18.17 41.24
CA LEU A 302 11.40 -18.22 40.16
C LEU A 302 11.55 -19.53 39.38
N VAL A 303 10.41 -20.15 39.06
CA VAL A 303 10.30 -21.33 38.20
C VAL A 303 9.23 -21.03 37.14
N ASP A 304 9.58 -21.25 35.88
CA ASP A 304 8.80 -20.85 34.69
C ASP A 304 8.33 -19.37 34.72
N GLY A 305 9.13 -18.50 35.33
CA GLY A 305 8.81 -17.07 35.54
C GLY A 305 7.77 -16.76 36.61
N CYS A 306 7.25 -17.77 37.31
CA CYS A 306 6.36 -17.61 38.46
C CYS A 306 7.12 -17.87 39.78
N SER A 307 6.57 -17.40 40.90
CA SER A 307 7.14 -17.59 42.24
C SER A 307 7.20 -19.07 42.64
N TYR A 308 8.32 -19.51 43.23
CA TYR A 308 8.42 -20.86 43.76
C TYR A 308 7.44 -21.09 44.93
N TYR A 309 6.52 -22.04 44.77
CA TYR A 309 5.37 -22.22 45.67
C TYR A 309 5.70 -22.96 46.98
N ASP A 310 6.79 -23.73 47.01
CA ASP A 310 7.23 -24.42 48.22
C ASP A 310 7.96 -23.47 49.20
N ASP A 311 8.32 -22.25 48.78
CA ASP A 311 8.85 -21.21 49.67
C ASP A 311 7.72 -20.49 50.41
N ARG A 312 7.77 -20.47 51.74
CA ARG A 312 6.82 -19.73 52.58
C ARG A 312 6.96 -18.20 52.41
N TYR A 313 8.13 -17.72 51.98
CA TYR A 313 8.42 -16.32 51.72
C TYR A 313 8.50 -16.02 50.21
N MET A 314 7.52 -16.53 49.46
CA MET A 314 7.39 -16.44 48.00
C MET A 314 7.89 -15.10 47.43
N THR A 315 8.71 -15.20 46.39
CA THR A 315 9.12 -14.07 45.55
C THR A 315 7.90 -13.34 45.00
N THR A 316 7.89 -12.01 45.08
CA THR A 316 6.82 -11.19 44.51
C THR A 316 7.25 -10.66 43.15
N VAL A 317 6.64 -11.14 42.06
CA VAL A 317 6.86 -10.59 40.72
C VAL A 317 6.17 -9.22 40.61
N VAL A 318 6.90 -8.21 40.13
CA VAL A 318 6.38 -6.86 39.93
C VAL A 318 6.09 -6.68 38.43
N PRO A 319 4.83 -6.38 38.04
CA PRO A 319 4.50 -6.16 36.64
C PRO A 319 5.24 -4.92 36.11
N VAL A 320 5.82 -5.06 34.92
CA VAL A 320 6.43 -3.95 34.19
C VAL A 320 5.64 -3.77 32.90
N ASP A 321 4.90 -2.68 32.83
CA ASP A 321 4.02 -2.34 31.71
C ASP A 321 4.26 -0.90 31.25
N ALA A 322 3.45 -0.42 30.29
CA ALA A 322 3.55 0.93 29.75
C ALA A 322 3.42 2.04 30.81
N SER A 323 2.81 1.77 31.97
CA SER A 323 2.69 2.75 33.07
C SER A 323 3.99 2.96 33.83
N SER A 324 5.01 2.13 33.61
CA SER A 324 6.31 2.20 34.30
C SER A 324 7.21 3.35 33.83
N GLY A 325 6.87 4.03 32.73
CA GLY A 325 7.67 5.13 32.17
C GLY A 325 9.02 4.71 31.56
N LEU A 326 9.29 3.41 31.49
CA LEU A 326 10.51 2.85 30.90
C LEU A 326 10.39 2.76 29.37
N HIS A 327 11.50 3.02 28.69
CA HIS A 327 11.61 2.73 27.27
C HIS A 327 11.73 1.22 27.07
N PHE A 328 10.91 0.64 26.18
CA PHE A 328 10.74 -0.81 25.99
C PHE A 328 10.47 -1.59 27.31
N PRO A 329 9.29 -1.46 27.93
CA PRO A 329 8.95 -2.15 29.18
C PRO A 329 9.16 -3.67 29.13
N SER A 330 9.01 -4.28 27.95
CA SER A 330 9.24 -5.71 27.71
C SER A 330 10.69 -6.16 27.94
N HIS A 331 11.65 -5.24 27.98
CA HIS A 331 13.08 -5.53 28.20
C HIS A 331 13.45 -5.67 29.68
N TYR A 332 12.48 -5.51 30.59
CA TYR A 332 12.71 -5.45 32.03
C TYR A 332 11.89 -6.51 32.76
N LYS A 333 12.49 -7.11 33.78
CA LYS A 333 11.80 -7.95 34.77
C LYS A 333 12.17 -7.50 36.17
N ARG A 334 11.15 -7.35 37.01
CA ARG A 334 11.28 -6.87 38.38
C ARG A 334 10.65 -7.86 39.34
N PHE A 335 11.33 -8.14 40.44
CA PHE A 335 10.79 -8.99 41.49
C PHE A 335 11.40 -8.65 42.85
N ILE A 336 10.69 -9.05 43.91
CA ILE A 336 11.05 -8.77 45.29
C ILE A 336 11.31 -10.10 45.98
N VAL A 337 12.52 -10.24 46.53
CA VAL A 337 12.91 -11.39 47.34
C VAL A 337 12.94 -10.97 48.81
N LYS A 338 12.50 -11.85 49.71
CA LYS A 338 12.69 -11.67 51.15
C LYS A 338 14.05 -12.22 51.52
N MET A 339 14.92 -11.39 52.08
CA MET A 339 16.30 -11.77 52.38
C MET A 339 16.37 -13.03 53.24
N PHE A 340 17.25 -13.96 52.90
CA PHE A 340 17.48 -15.21 53.61
C PHE A 340 18.97 -15.50 53.71
N THR A 341 19.35 -16.60 54.37
CA THR A 341 20.74 -17.05 54.45
C THR A 341 20.79 -18.55 54.27
N PHE A 342 21.84 -19.03 53.61
CA PHE A 342 22.13 -20.46 53.60
C PHE A 342 22.67 -20.90 54.96
N VAL A 343 22.41 -22.15 55.29
CA VAL A 343 22.99 -22.83 56.44
C VAL A 343 23.84 -23.98 55.94
N ASP A 344 24.98 -24.18 56.58
CA ASP A 344 25.84 -25.31 56.29
C ASP A 344 25.11 -26.62 56.59
N GLN A 345 25.13 -27.56 55.64
CA GLN A 345 24.36 -28.80 55.73
C GLN A 345 24.80 -29.71 56.89
N ASN A 346 26.04 -29.58 57.36
CA ASN A 346 26.61 -30.47 58.37
C ASN A 346 26.63 -29.84 59.77
N THR A 347 26.82 -28.53 59.85
CA THR A 347 27.03 -27.80 61.10
C THR A 347 25.88 -26.85 61.46
N PHE A 348 24.93 -26.63 60.54
CA PHE A 348 23.79 -25.70 60.68
C PHE A 348 24.20 -24.26 60.99
N THR A 349 25.46 -23.89 60.78
CA THR A 349 25.94 -22.51 60.92
C THR A 349 25.55 -21.68 59.71
N GLN A 350 25.24 -20.40 59.92
CA GLN A 350 24.94 -19.48 58.82
C GLN A 350 26.17 -19.29 57.93
N GLN A 351 25.96 -19.37 56.62
CA GLN A 351 26.95 -18.99 55.61
C GLN A 351 26.78 -17.51 55.25
N ASP A 352 27.86 -16.88 54.76
CA ASP A 352 27.82 -15.50 54.28
C ASP A 352 26.77 -15.30 53.18
N MET A 353 26.39 -14.04 52.98
CA MET A 353 25.30 -13.55 52.13
C MET A 353 25.08 -14.36 50.83
N PRO A 354 23.84 -14.85 50.58
CA PRO A 354 23.51 -15.53 49.34
C PRO A 354 23.75 -14.62 48.14
N LYS A 355 24.48 -15.14 47.14
CA LYS A 355 24.72 -14.42 45.89
C LYS A 355 23.59 -14.78 44.92
N ILE A 356 22.87 -13.75 44.51
CA ILE A 356 21.73 -13.87 43.58
C ILE A 356 22.30 -13.82 42.16
N CYS A 357 22.18 -14.94 41.45
CA CYS A 357 22.51 -15.17 40.03
C CYS A 357 23.84 -14.66 39.47
N LYS A 358 24.57 -15.57 38.82
CA LYS A 358 25.30 -15.23 37.59
C LYS A 358 24.34 -15.46 36.43
N THR A 359 24.26 -14.55 35.47
CA THR A 359 23.57 -14.74 34.19
C THR A 359 24.34 -15.78 33.35
N ALA A 360 24.25 -17.06 33.74
CA ALA A 360 24.40 -18.16 32.78
C ALA A 360 23.26 -18.03 31.75
N PRO A 361 23.41 -18.53 30.51
CA PRO A 361 22.37 -18.38 29.51
C PRO A 361 21.10 -19.02 30.06
N CYS A 362 20.14 -18.21 30.51
CA CYS A 362 18.76 -18.65 30.63
C CYS A 362 18.43 -19.28 29.26
N ASP A 363 17.77 -20.43 29.24
CA ASP A 363 17.22 -20.93 27.99
C ASP A 363 16.20 -19.89 27.53
N LEU A 364 16.64 -19.07 26.58
CA LEU A 364 15.89 -17.92 26.11
C LEU A 364 14.82 -18.44 25.16
N ALA A 365 13.64 -18.74 25.70
CA ALA A 365 12.47 -18.92 24.86
C ALA A 365 12.01 -17.55 24.35
N LEU A 366 12.31 -17.25 23.08
CA LEU A 366 11.60 -16.22 22.31
C LEU A 366 10.16 -16.70 22.12
N SER A 367 9.26 -16.33 23.03
CA SER A 367 7.83 -16.64 22.90
C SER A 367 7.06 -15.40 22.44
N HIS A 368 6.18 -15.59 21.45
CA HIS A 368 5.19 -14.59 21.04
C HIS A 368 4.02 -14.43 22.04
N VAL A 369 4.10 -15.11 23.20
CA VAL A 369 2.99 -15.22 24.14
C VAL A 369 3.47 -14.81 25.53
N PRO A 370 2.87 -13.78 26.16
CA PRO A 370 3.15 -13.47 27.55
C PRO A 370 2.72 -14.67 28.42
N LEU A 371 3.66 -15.29 29.12
CA LEU A 371 3.35 -16.25 30.17
C LEU A 371 2.56 -15.51 31.26
N ARG A 372 1.27 -15.83 31.37
CA ARG A 372 0.41 -15.38 32.46
C ARG A 372 0.42 -16.49 33.51
N CYS A 373 0.80 -16.18 34.75
CA CYS A 373 0.51 -17.07 35.88
C CYS A 373 -1.02 -17.05 36.05
N VAL A 374 -1.70 -18.07 35.52
CA VAL A 374 -3.13 -18.30 35.74
C VAL A 374 -3.25 -18.96 37.12
N PHE A 375 -3.88 -18.25 38.06
CA PHE A 375 -4.28 -18.80 39.36
C PHE A 375 -5.68 -19.39 39.28
#